data_AF-A0A9X1IRB6-F1
#
_entry.id   AF-A0A9X1IRB6-F1
#
_cell.length_a   1.000
_cell.length_b   1.000
_cell.length_c   1.000
_cell.angle_alpha   90.00
_cell.angle_beta   90.00
_cell.angle_gamma   90.00
#
_symmetry.space_group_name_H-M   'P 1'
#
loop_
_entity.id
_entity.type
_entity.pdbx_description
1 polymer ?
#
loop_
_entity_poly.entity_id
_entity_poly.type
_entity_poly.pdbx_seq_one_letter_code
_entity_poly.pdbx_strand_id
1 'polypeptide(L)'
;MSRLAQILSLLDLAPVGAAVEPPFADMRLAGADEERILARLHAVALEMLSAPEPSTATPEAPAIGLSADLAGATEEQRRVVDLIASGPRGSVPSPFLAMLDAPHLARVIQEVGAVIRFGSTLPDAQREIAILATAGAARCGYEWTYHAPAARAAGVPEATIAAAHPDAQAHAPSEPDATIIALCRELIAHNVASPTTLASAIDQIGRTGASECVAIAGYYALLANFIKTAGFDQPFG
;
A
#
# COMPACT_ATOMS: atom_id res chain seq x y z
N MET A 1 -26.69 12.18 20.80
CA MET A 1 -26.92 10.71 20.79
C MET A 1 -25.60 10.04 21.13
N SER A 2 -25.57 8.97 21.93
CA SER A 2 -24.30 8.30 22.28
C SER A 2 -23.72 7.55 21.07
N ARG A 3 -22.39 7.40 20.99
CA ARG A 3 -21.69 6.66 19.92
C ARG A 3 -22.25 5.25 19.70
N LEU A 4 -22.79 4.62 20.75
CA LEU A 4 -23.44 3.31 20.68
C LEU A 4 -24.67 3.32 19.75
N ALA A 5 -25.45 4.40 19.74
CA ALA A 5 -26.64 4.52 18.89
C ALA A 5 -26.29 4.73 17.39
N GLN A 6 -25.12 5.30 17.08
CA GLN A 6 -24.64 5.46 15.71
C GLN A 6 -24.04 4.17 15.15
N ILE A 7 -23.35 3.39 15.98
CA ILE A 7 -22.77 2.10 15.56
C ILE A 7 -23.88 1.08 15.29
N LEU A 8 -24.91 1.02 16.13
CA LEU A 8 -26.06 0.15 15.91
C LEU A 8 -26.86 0.52 14.64
N SER A 9 -26.86 1.80 14.26
CA SER A 9 -27.46 2.29 13.02
C SER A 9 -26.70 1.91 11.75
N LEU A 10 -25.41 1.56 11.84
CA LEU A 10 -24.57 1.20 10.69
C LEU A 10 -24.55 -0.31 10.41
N LEU A 11 -25.04 -1.13 11.35
CA LEU A 11 -25.08 -2.59 11.24
C LEU A 11 -26.43 -3.13 10.76
N ASP A 12 -27.38 -2.25 10.42
CA ASP A 12 -28.77 -2.57 10.00
C ASP A 12 -29.51 -3.54 10.95
N LEU A 13 -29.09 -3.58 12.22
CA LEU A 13 -29.76 -4.35 13.26
C LEU A 13 -30.95 -3.55 13.77
N ALA A 14 -32.13 -3.82 13.21
CA ALA A 14 -33.40 -3.28 13.69
C ALA A 14 -33.60 -3.63 15.19
N PRO A 15 -34.28 -2.76 15.97
CA PRO A 15 -34.68 -3.11 17.33
C PRO A 15 -35.55 -4.37 17.31
N VAL A 16 -35.20 -5.35 18.13
CA VAL A 16 -35.85 -6.66 18.24
C VAL A 16 -37.37 -6.48 18.46
N GLY A 17 -38.16 -6.76 17.42
CA GLY A 17 -39.61 -6.53 17.47
C GLY A 17 -40.37 -6.65 16.15
N ALA A 18 -39.95 -7.48 15.20
CA ALA A 18 -40.79 -7.97 14.11
C ALA A 18 -40.15 -9.20 13.47
N ALA A 19 -40.92 -10.27 13.30
CA ALA A 19 -40.45 -11.53 12.72
C ALA A 19 -40.09 -11.35 11.24
N VAL A 20 -38.79 -11.37 10.95
CA VAL A 20 -38.23 -11.64 9.62
C VAL A 20 -37.19 -12.73 9.85
N GLU A 21 -37.38 -13.90 9.25
CA GLU A 21 -36.36 -14.95 9.32
C GLU A 21 -35.07 -14.48 8.62
N PRO A 22 -33.90 -14.64 9.26
CA PRO A 22 -32.63 -14.23 8.67
C PRO A 22 -32.24 -15.17 7.52
N PRO A 23 -31.52 -14.68 6.49
CA PRO A 23 -31.09 -15.47 5.35
C PRO A 23 -29.85 -16.31 5.69
N PHE A 24 -29.84 -17.03 6.81
CA PHE A 24 -28.72 -17.91 7.22
C PHE A 24 -29.19 -19.13 8.03
N ALA A 25 -30.38 -19.65 7.76
CA ALA A 25 -30.98 -20.74 8.54
C ALA A 25 -30.26 -22.11 8.42
N ASP A 26 -29.29 -22.27 7.51
CA ASP A 26 -28.67 -23.58 7.26
C ASP A 26 -27.18 -23.72 7.61
N MET A 27 -26.55 -22.73 8.26
CA MET A 27 -25.18 -22.92 8.76
C MET A 27 -25.20 -23.47 10.19
N ARG A 28 -25.41 -24.79 10.31
CA ARG A 28 -25.17 -25.52 11.56
C ARG A 28 -23.69 -25.49 11.92
N LEU A 29 -23.25 -24.47 12.65
CA LEU A 29 -22.03 -24.55 13.44
C LEU A 29 -22.33 -25.44 14.65
N ALA A 30 -21.72 -26.62 14.67
CA ALA A 30 -21.75 -27.49 15.82
C ALA A 30 -21.17 -26.74 17.05
N GLY A 31 -21.80 -26.94 18.21
CA GLY A 31 -21.57 -26.15 19.42
C GLY A 31 -20.11 -26.02 19.89
N ALA A 32 -19.92 -25.00 20.74
CA ALA A 32 -18.68 -24.52 21.36
C ALA A 32 -17.83 -23.49 20.59
N ASP A 33 -18.12 -23.17 19.31
CA ASP A 33 -17.33 -22.16 18.56
C ASP A 33 -17.98 -20.77 18.49
N GLU A 34 -19.31 -20.66 18.45
CA GLU A 34 -20.00 -19.37 18.29
C GLU A 34 -19.80 -18.42 19.48
N GLU A 35 -19.95 -18.94 20.71
CA GLU A 35 -19.73 -18.15 21.93
C GLU A 35 -18.27 -17.69 22.06
N ARG A 36 -17.32 -18.49 21.55
CA ARG A 36 -15.89 -18.16 21.51
C ARG A 36 -15.58 -17.09 20.46
N ILE A 37 -16.23 -17.15 19.30
CA ILE A 37 -16.14 -16.13 18.24
C ILE A 37 -16.75 -14.82 18.74
N LEU A 38 -17.93 -14.84 19.34
CA LEU A 38 -18.58 -13.64 19.90
C LEU A 38 -17.75 -13.02 21.03
N ALA A 39 -17.19 -13.85 21.93
CA ALA A 39 -16.28 -13.36 22.96
C ALA A 39 -15.01 -12.72 22.38
N ARG A 40 -14.46 -13.27 21.29
CA ARG A 40 -13.29 -12.71 20.60
C ARG A 40 -13.62 -11.39 19.89
N LEU A 41 -14.76 -11.32 19.21
CA LEU A 41 -15.22 -10.09 18.55
C LEU A 41 -15.50 -8.98 19.56
N HIS A 42 -16.11 -9.31 20.70
CA HIS A 42 -16.36 -8.34 21.77
C HIS A 42 -15.05 -7.86 22.42
N ALA A 43 -14.08 -8.75 22.63
CA ALA A 43 -12.76 -8.38 23.13
C ALA A 43 -12.01 -7.42 22.18
N VAL A 44 -12.04 -7.70 20.87
CA VAL A 44 -11.45 -6.81 19.85
C VAL A 44 -12.16 -5.46 19.82
N ALA A 45 -13.50 -5.44 19.92
CA ALA A 45 -14.26 -4.20 19.98
C ALA A 45 -13.93 -3.37 21.22
N LEU A 46 -13.77 -4.00 22.40
CA LEU A 46 -13.35 -3.32 23.62
C LEU A 46 -11.92 -2.79 23.53
N GLU A 47 -11.01 -3.52 22.89
CA GLU A 47 -9.62 -3.08 22.64
C GLU A 47 -9.59 -1.87 21.69
N MET A 48 -10.38 -1.89 20.62
CA MET A 48 -10.53 -0.75 19.71
C MET A 48 -11.16 0.48 20.37
N LEU A 49 -12.08 0.28 21.32
CA LEU A 49 -12.71 1.35 22.09
C LEU A 49 -11.81 1.91 23.21
N SER A 50 -10.78 1.15 23.61
CA SER A 50 -9.85 1.50 24.70
C SER A 50 -8.49 1.97 24.19
N ALA A 51 -8.26 1.94 22.87
CA ALA A 51 -7.03 2.46 22.28
C ALA A 51 -6.90 3.98 22.56
N PRO A 52 -5.74 4.46 23.02
CA PRO A 52 -5.54 5.88 23.27
C PRO A 52 -5.72 6.68 21.96
N GLU A 53 -6.37 7.84 22.06
CA GLU A 53 -6.46 8.79 20.94
C GLU A 53 -5.05 9.14 20.44
N PRO A 54 -4.82 9.24 19.12
CA PRO A 54 -3.52 9.61 18.58
C PRO A 54 -3.10 10.98 19.13
N SER A 55 -1.90 11.02 19.71
CA SER A 55 -1.31 12.20 20.34
C SER A 55 -1.23 13.38 19.36
N THR A 56 -1.57 14.58 19.83
CA THR A 56 -1.45 15.86 19.12
C THR A 56 -0.09 16.55 19.32
N ALA A 57 0.91 15.83 19.84
CA ALA A 57 2.26 16.36 19.99
C ALA A 57 2.88 16.65 18.61
N THR A 58 3.68 17.73 18.53
CA THR A 58 4.67 17.97 17.47
C THR A 58 5.34 16.65 17.09
N PRO A 59 5.52 16.31 15.80
CA PRO A 59 6.00 14.98 15.43
C PRO A 59 7.32 14.75 16.14
N GLU A 60 7.26 13.83 17.10
CA GLU A 60 8.40 13.20 17.70
C GLU A 60 9.27 12.69 16.55
N ALA A 61 10.60 12.73 16.70
CA ALA A 61 11.51 12.21 15.68
C ALA A 61 10.99 10.87 15.13
N PRO A 62 11.13 10.59 13.82
CA PRO A 62 10.54 9.41 13.23
C PRO A 62 11.00 8.16 13.99
N ALA A 63 10.12 7.16 14.12
CA ALA A 63 10.39 5.96 14.93
C ALA A 63 11.66 5.21 14.47
N ILE A 64 11.97 5.31 13.18
CA ILE A 64 13.23 4.90 12.55
C ILE A 64 13.63 5.94 11.48
N GLY A 65 14.93 6.05 11.24
CA GLY A 65 15.49 6.99 10.27
C GLY A 65 15.61 8.41 10.80
N LEU A 66 15.61 9.39 9.89
CA LEU A 66 15.82 10.81 10.21
C LEU A 66 14.71 11.69 9.67
N SER A 67 14.47 12.82 10.34
CA SER A 67 13.64 13.90 9.83
C SER A 67 14.29 14.58 8.62
N ALA A 68 13.48 15.29 7.82
CA ALA A 68 13.93 15.95 6.60
C ALA A 68 14.97 17.07 6.82
N ASP A 69 15.08 17.60 8.04
CA ASP A 69 16.09 18.60 8.43
C ASP A 69 17.47 17.97 8.73
N LEU A 70 17.56 16.64 8.76
CA LEU A 70 18.77 15.86 9.05
C LEU A 70 19.45 16.26 10.37
N ALA A 71 18.65 16.74 11.33
CA ALA A 71 19.15 17.09 12.65
C ALA A 71 19.85 15.88 13.29
N GLY A 72 21.09 16.08 13.74
CA GLY A 72 21.89 15.03 14.36
C GLY A 72 22.44 13.96 13.40
N ALA A 73 22.28 14.12 12.07
CA ALA A 73 22.80 13.16 11.11
C ALA A 73 24.32 13.00 11.26
N THR A 74 24.80 11.77 11.04
CA THR A 74 26.21 11.47 10.87
C THR A 74 26.70 11.94 9.49
N GLU A 75 28.01 12.01 9.33
CA GLU A 75 28.60 12.34 8.04
C GLU A 75 28.30 11.27 6.97
N GLU A 76 28.21 9.99 7.36
CA GLU A 76 27.84 8.93 6.43
C GLU A 76 26.40 9.06 5.93
N GLN A 77 25.46 9.37 6.82
CA GLN A 77 24.06 9.62 6.46
C GLN A 77 23.94 10.82 5.50
N ARG A 78 24.64 11.93 5.79
CA ARG A 78 24.70 13.09 4.88
C ARG A 78 25.22 12.72 3.49
N ARG A 79 26.32 11.97 3.40
CA ARG A 79 26.85 11.50 2.11
C ARG A 79 25.83 10.70 1.31
N VAL A 80 25.05 9.84 1.97
CA VAL A 80 24.01 9.05 1.28
C VAL A 80 22.86 9.93 0.81
N VAL A 81 22.44 10.92 1.61
CA VAL A 81 21.45 11.93 1.20
C VAL A 81 21.94 12.68 -0.04
N ASP A 82 23.17 13.20 -0.02
CA ASP A 82 23.75 13.95 -1.14
C ASP A 82 23.87 13.10 -2.41
N LEU A 83 24.25 11.82 -2.26
CA LEU A 83 24.29 10.86 -3.35
C LEU A 83 22.91 10.66 -3.98
N ILE A 84 21.87 10.49 -3.17
CA ILE A 84 20.49 10.31 -3.67
C ILE A 84 20.01 11.58 -4.38
N ALA A 85 20.26 12.75 -3.78
CA ALA A 85 19.83 14.05 -4.29
C ALA A 85 20.51 14.41 -5.62
N SER A 86 21.80 14.08 -5.77
CA SER A 86 22.59 14.34 -6.99
C SER A 86 22.31 13.36 -8.14
N GLY A 87 21.62 12.26 -7.86
CA GLY A 87 21.21 11.29 -8.87
C GLY A 87 20.02 11.77 -9.73
N PRO A 88 19.52 10.90 -10.64
CA PRO A 88 18.42 11.24 -11.55
C PRO A 88 17.09 11.60 -10.86
N ARG A 89 16.98 11.39 -9.55
CA ARG A 89 15.82 11.78 -8.73
C ARG A 89 15.78 13.28 -8.41
N GLY A 90 16.93 13.96 -8.36
CA GLY A 90 17.04 15.39 -8.03
C GLY A 90 16.65 15.78 -6.60
N SER A 91 16.23 14.83 -5.76
CA SER A 91 15.78 15.05 -4.38
C SER A 91 15.87 13.75 -3.58
N VAL A 92 15.66 13.83 -2.26
CA VAL A 92 15.62 12.67 -1.36
C VAL A 92 14.19 12.41 -0.88
N PRO A 93 13.48 11.43 -1.50
CA PRO A 93 12.17 10.98 -1.02
C PRO A 93 12.21 10.44 0.42
N SER A 94 11.10 10.61 1.16
CA SER A 94 10.93 10.15 2.55
C SER A 94 11.27 8.68 2.83
N PRO A 95 11.04 7.71 1.92
CA PRO A 95 11.44 6.32 2.16
C PRO A 95 12.94 6.16 2.43
N PHE A 96 13.79 6.99 1.81
CA PHE A 96 15.23 6.92 2.04
C PHE A 96 15.63 7.57 3.36
N LEU A 97 14.89 8.58 3.82
CA LEU A 97 15.07 9.15 5.16
C LEU A 97 14.77 8.11 6.25
N ALA A 98 13.73 7.28 6.06
CA ALA A 98 13.36 6.19 6.96
C ALA A 98 14.43 5.10 7.08
N MET A 99 15.31 4.98 6.09
CA MET A 99 16.37 3.96 6.05
C MET A 99 17.71 4.47 6.58
N LEU A 100 17.83 5.74 6.97
CA LEU A 100 19.12 6.34 7.31
C LEU A 100 19.76 5.78 8.58
N ASP A 101 19.05 5.00 9.40
CA ASP A 101 19.67 4.19 10.46
C ASP A 101 20.69 3.19 9.90
N ALA A 102 20.51 2.78 8.64
CA ALA A 102 21.41 1.90 7.89
C ALA A 102 21.80 2.55 6.55
N PRO A 103 22.70 3.55 6.53
CA PRO A 103 22.99 4.36 5.34
C PRO A 103 23.51 3.54 4.16
N HIS A 104 24.32 2.51 4.39
CA HIS A 104 24.75 1.58 3.34
C HIS A 104 23.57 0.83 2.70
N LEU A 105 22.59 0.40 3.50
CA LEU A 105 21.38 -0.26 3.01
C LEU A 105 20.52 0.72 2.20
N ALA A 106 20.31 1.94 2.70
CA ALA A 106 19.58 3.00 2.00
C ALA A 106 20.19 3.28 0.60
N ARG A 107 21.53 3.33 0.51
CA ARG A 107 22.24 3.48 -0.76
C ARG A 107 21.96 2.32 -1.73
N VAL A 108 22.00 1.07 -1.29
CA VAL A 108 21.76 -0.05 -2.23
C VAL A 108 20.29 -0.14 -2.63
N ILE A 109 19.36 0.11 -1.70
CA ILE A 109 17.92 0.11 -1.98
C ILE A 109 17.56 1.24 -2.95
N GLN A 110 18.16 2.43 -2.83
CA GLN A 110 17.89 3.47 -3.81
C GLN A 110 18.27 2.99 -5.22
N GLU A 111 19.44 2.34 -5.37
CA GLU A 111 20.01 1.96 -6.68
C GLU A 111 19.06 1.02 -7.42
N VAL A 112 18.46 0.07 -6.70
CA VAL A 112 17.38 -0.79 -7.22
C VAL A 112 16.22 0.06 -7.76
N GLY A 113 15.76 1.04 -6.99
CA GLY A 113 14.70 1.95 -7.43
C GLY A 113 15.09 2.85 -8.59
N ALA A 114 16.37 3.20 -8.74
CA ALA A 114 16.87 3.98 -9.87
C ALA A 114 16.83 3.13 -11.15
N VAL A 115 17.23 1.86 -11.07
CA VAL A 115 17.07 0.89 -12.17
C VAL A 115 15.60 0.75 -12.55
N ILE A 116 14.71 0.54 -11.58
CA ILE A 116 13.26 0.44 -11.84
C ILE A 116 12.73 1.70 -12.55
N ARG A 117 13.10 2.90 -12.10
CA ARG A 117 12.50 4.14 -12.60
C ARG A 117 13.12 4.68 -13.89
N PHE A 118 14.40 4.44 -14.12
CA PHE A 118 15.14 5.08 -15.22
C PHE A 118 15.84 4.09 -16.16
N GLY A 119 15.86 2.80 -15.80
CA GLY A 119 16.47 1.73 -16.62
C GLY A 119 15.51 0.59 -16.96
N SER A 120 14.22 0.72 -16.65
CA SER A 120 13.22 -0.30 -16.92
C SER A 120 12.90 -0.40 -18.42
N THR A 121 12.60 -1.62 -18.85
CA THR A 121 12.12 -1.91 -20.21
C THR A 121 10.63 -1.64 -20.40
N LEU A 122 9.86 -1.56 -19.31
CA LEU A 122 8.46 -1.14 -19.34
C LEU A 122 8.35 0.33 -19.78
N PRO A 123 7.41 0.66 -20.68
CA PRO A 123 7.01 2.03 -20.92
C PRO A 123 6.65 2.76 -19.62
N ASP A 124 6.94 4.06 -19.54
CA ASP A 124 6.71 4.87 -18.34
C ASP A 124 5.29 4.72 -17.80
N ALA A 125 4.27 4.75 -18.67
CA ALA A 125 2.88 4.55 -18.29
C ALA A 125 2.64 3.21 -17.57
N GLN A 126 3.15 2.11 -18.12
CA GLN A 126 2.99 0.76 -17.56
C GLN A 126 3.73 0.59 -16.24
N ARG A 127 4.93 1.17 -16.13
CA ARG A 127 5.68 1.20 -14.87
C ARG A 127 4.91 1.95 -13.79
N GLU A 128 4.38 3.14 -14.09
CA GLU A 128 3.61 3.91 -13.11
C GLU A 128 2.30 3.21 -12.71
N ILE A 129 1.66 2.48 -13.63
CA ILE A 129 0.49 1.62 -13.30
C ILE A 129 0.88 0.52 -12.32
N ALA A 130 2.00 -0.18 -12.54
CA ALA A 130 2.49 -1.20 -11.62
C ALA A 130 2.78 -0.61 -10.23
N ILE A 131 3.40 0.56 -10.18
CA ILE A 131 3.68 1.28 -8.94
C ILE A 131 2.39 1.65 -8.20
N LEU A 132 1.41 2.25 -8.90
CA LEU A 132 0.13 2.62 -8.29
C LEU A 132 -0.69 1.41 -7.83
N ALA A 133 -0.70 0.33 -8.61
CA ALA A 133 -1.38 -0.90 -8.21
C ALA A 133 -0.76 -1.50 -6.94
N THR A 134 0.57 -1.48 -6.83
CA THR A 134 1.28 -1.91 -5.62
C THR A 134 1.02 -0.97 -4.44
N ALA A 135 1.15 0.34 -4.62
CA ALA A 135 0.89 1.34 -3.58
C ALA A 135 -0.56 1.22 -3.05
N GLY A 136 -1.51 1.03 -3.96
CA GLY A 136 -2.92 0.81 -3.63
C GLY A 136 -3.14 -0.49 -2.85
N ALA A 137 -2.59 -1.61 -3.33
CA ALA A 137 -2.70 -2.90 -2.65
C ALA A 137 -2.03 -2.88 -1.26
N ALA A 138 -0.89 -2.19 -1.12
CA ALA A 138 -0.22 -1.97 0.14
C ALA A 138 -0.93 -0.92 1.02
N ARG A 139 -1.92 -0.19 0.50
CA ARG A 139 -2.58 0.98 1.12
C ARG A 139 -1.57 2.02 1.61
N CYS A 140 -0.60 2.41 0.78
CA CYS A 140 0.41 3.43 1.11
C CYS A 140 0.03 4.79 0.49
N GLY A 141 -0.36 5.74 1.34
CA GLY A 141 -0.85 7.06 0.91
C GLY A 141 0.25 7.95 0.34
N TYR A 142 1.46 7.86 0.89
CA TYR A 142 2.63 8.58 0.40
C TYR A 142 2.94 8.18 -1.05
N GLU A 143 3.10 6.88 -1.30
CA GLU A 143 3.46 6.37 -2.63
C GLU A 143 2.38 6.70 -3.66
N TRP A 144 1.11 6.49 -3.30
CA TRP A 144 -0.01 6.84 -4.16
C TRP A 144 0.01 8.30 -4.58
N THR A 145 0.14 9.22 -3.61
CA THR A 145 0.14 10.66 -3.88
C THR A 145 1.39 11.11 -4.64
N TYR A 146 2.53 10.48 -4.37
CA TYR A 146 3.78 10.78 -5.05
C TYR A 146 3.73 10.32 -6.52
N HIS A 147 3.15 9.16 -6.81
CA HIS A 147 3.17 8.54 -8.13
C HIS A 147 1.97 8.86 -9.01
N ALA A 148 0.80 9.22 -8.46
CA ALA A 148 -0.35 9.57 -9.29
C ALA A 148 -0.08 10.75 -10.25
N PRO A 149 0.63 11.84 -9.86
CA PRO A 149 1.05 12.87 -10.80
C PRO A 149 2.02 12.38 -11.87
N ALA A 150 2.93 11.46 -11.53
CA ALA A 150 3.87 10.87 -12.47
C ALA A 150 3.15 9.99 -13.52
N ALA A 151 2.18 9.17 -13.08
CA ALA A 151 1.32 8.39 -13.96
C ALA A 151 0.57 9.28 -14.97
N ARG A 152 -0.02 10.38 -14.50
CA ARG A 152 -0.67 11.37 -15.37
C ARG A 152 0.28 11.96 -16.40
N ALA A 153 1.48 12.36 -15.96
CA ALA A 153 2.50 12.92 -16.83
C ALA A 153 2.99 11.89 -17.89
N ALA A 154 2.98 10.60 -17.55
CA ALA A 154 3.28 9.50 -18.46
C ALA A 154 2.11 9.14 -19.40
N GLY A 155 0.96 9.81 -19.29
CA GLY A 155 -0.21 9.61 -20.15
C GLY A 155 -1.18 8.52 -19.69
N VAL A 156 -1.08 8.06 -18.44
CA VAL A 156 -2.04 7.08 -17.88
C VAL A 156 -3.41 7.73 -17.74
N PRO A 157 -4.49 7.15 -18.30
CA PRO A 157 -5.85 7.68 -18.14
C PRO A 157 -6.30 7.70 -16.67
N GLU A 158 -7.07 8.71 -16.26
CA GLU A 158 -7.64 8.77 -14.90
C GLU A 158 -8.46 7.51 -14.55
N ALA A 159 -9.14 6.92 -15.53
CA ALA A 159 -9.89 5.68 -15.34
C ALA A 159 -8.97 4.51 -14.94
N THR A 160 -7.77 4.41 -15.53
CA THR A 160 -6.77 3.40 -15.17
C THR A 160 -6.17 3.68 -13.80
N ILE A 161 -5.86 4.95 -13.48
CA ILE A 161 -5.40 5.35 -12.14
C ILE A 161 -6.45 4.99 -11.09
N ALA A 162 -7.72 5.31 -11.35
CA ALA A 162 -8.83 4.96 -10.46
C ALA A 162 -8.96 3.43 -10.32
N ALA A 163 -8.82 2.67 -11.42
CA ALA A 163 -8.89 1.21 -11.39
C ALA A 163 -7.76 0.56 -10.58
N ALA A 164 -6.60 1.22 -10.44
CA ALA A 164 -5.50 0.76 -9.58
C ALA A 164 -5.81 0.89 -8.08
N HIS A 165 -6.80 1.72 -7.71
CA HIS A 165 -7.25 1.86 -6.32
C HIS A 165 -7.93 0.56 -5.83
N PRO A 166 -7.60 0.02 -4.65
CA PRO A 166 -8.12 -1.28 -4.20
C PRO A 166 -9.66 -1.28 -4.05
N ASP A 167 -10.24 -0.14 -3.69
CA ASP A 167 -11.68 0.00 -3.46
C ASP A 167 -12.46 0.40 -4.74
N ALA A 168 -11.84 0.33 -5.93
CA ALA A 168 -12.45 0.76 -7.18
C ALA A 168 -13.67 -0.10 -7.56
N GLN A 169 -14.84 0.56 -7.74
CA GLN A 169 -16.04 -0.06 -8.27
C GLN A 169 -15.97 -0.13 -9.81
N ALA A 170 -15.25 -1.16 -10.28
CA ALA A 170 -15.42 -1.82 -11.57
C ALA A 170 -15.54 -0.92 -12.82
N HIS A 171 -14.41 -0.43 -13.32
CA HIS A 171 -14.11 -0.47 -14.76
C HIS A 171 -12.70 -1.04 -14.91
N ALA A 172 -12.60 -2.29 -15.37
CA ALA A 172 -11.29 -2.84 -15.72
C ALA A 172 -10.73 -2.01 -16.88
N PRO A 173 -9.49 -1.52 -16.79
CA PRO A 173 -8.87 -0.81 -17.89
C PRO A 173 -8.64 -1.78 -19.06
N SER A 174 -8.28 -1.26 -20.22
CA SER A 174 -7.89 -2.11 -21.35
C SER A 174 -6.58 -2.83 -21.05
N GLU A 175 -6.33 -3.94 -21.74
CA GLU A 175 -5.00 -4.52 -21.76
C GLU A 175 -3.98 -3.55 -22.40
N PRO A 176 -2.72 -3.55 -21.96
CA PRO A 176 -2.13 -4.44 -20.94
C PRO A 176 -2.31 -3.97 -19.48
N ASP A 177 -2.95 -2.82 -19.26
CA ASP A 177 -3.02 -2.16 -17.94
C ASP A 177 -3.75 -3.03 -16.91
N ALA A 178 -4.83 -3.71 -17.31
CA ALA A 178 -5.60 -4.60 -16.44
C ALA A 178 -4.75 -5.76 -15.92
N THR A 179 -3.98 -6.39 -16.81
CA THR A 179 -3.06 -7.46 -16.43
C THR A 179 -1.98 -6.99 -15.47
N ILE A 180 -1.41 -5.79 -15.68
CA ILE A 180 -0.40 -5.21 -14.76
C ILE A 180 -1.00 -5.01 -13.36
N ILE A 181 -2.18 -4.40 -13.28
CA ILE A 181 -2.86 -4.15 -12.00
C ILE A 181 -3.14 -5.47 -11.29
N ALA A 182 -3.67 -6.47 -12.00
CA ALA A 182 -3.98 -7.78 -11.44
C ALA A 182 -2.73 -8.48 -10.90
N LEU A 183 -1.63 -8.49 -11.68
CA LEU A 183 -0.36 -9.09 -11.28
C LEU A 183 0.19 -8.44 -10.00
N CYS A 184 0.30 -7.12 -9.97
CA CYS A 184 0.82 -6.39 -8.81
C CYS A 184 -0.03 -6.61 -7.56
N ARG A 185 -1.37 -6.63 -7.69
CA ARG A 185 -2.27 -6.94 -6.56
C ARG A 185 -2.10 -8.35 -6.04
N GLU A 186 -2.05 -9.33 -6.92
CA GLU A 186 -1.89 -10.73 -6.54
C GLU A 186 -0.56 -10.98 -5.81
N LEU A 187 0.52 -10.36 -6.30
CA LEU A 187 1.84 -10.42 -5.66
C LEU A 187 1.83 -9.82 -4.24
N ILE A 188 1.12 -8.72 -4.01
CA ILE A 188 1.01 -8.14 -2.67
C ILE A 188 0.11 -8.98 -1.77
N ALA A 189 -0.98 -9.53 -2.30
CA ALA A 189 -1.92 -10.33 -1.52
C ALA A 189 -1.36 -11.71 -1.13
N HIS A 190 -0.56 -12.32 -2.00
CA HIS A 190 -0.20 -13.73 -1.90
C HIS A 190 1.30 -14.02 -1.95
N ASN A 191 2.14 -13.01 -2.21
CA ASN A 191 3.59 -13.15 -2.44
C ASN A 191 3.95 -14.09 -3.60
N VAL A 192 2.97 -14.42 -4.45
CA VAL A 192 3.14 -15.27 -5.63
C VAL A 192 2.04 -14.93 -6.63
N ALA A 193 2.39 -14.94 -7.92
CA ALA A 193 1.41 -14.84 -9.00
C ALA A 193 0.94 -16.24 -9.39
N SER A 194 -0.35 -16.41 -9.65
CA SER A 194 -0.85 -17.67 -10.22
C SER A 194 -0.24 -17.93 -11.60
N PRO A 195 -0.16 -19.19 -12.04
CA PRO A 195 0.30 -19.51 -13.39
C PRO A 195 -0.49 -18.78 -14.48
N THR A 196 -1.79 -18.58 -14.27
CA THR A 196 -2.68 -17.88 -15.21
C THR A 196 -2.34 -16.40 -15.29
N THR A 197 -2.22 -15.69 -14.15
CA THR A 197 -1.87 -14.26 -14.14
C THR A 197 -0.48 -14.02 -14.74
N LEU A 198 0.49 -14.87 -14.38
CA LEU A 198 1.85 -14.76 -14.92
C LEU A 198 1.88 -15.02 -16.42
N ALA A 199 1.14 -16.02 -16.91
CA ALA A 199 1.03 -16.28 -18.34
C ALA A 199 0.40 -15.09 -19.11
N SER A 200 -0.66 -14.50 -18.57
CA SER A 200 -1.28 -13.29 -19.14
C SER A 200 -0.29 -12.13 -19.20
N ALA A 201 0.45 -11.88 -18.12
CA ALA A 201 1.46 -10.83 -18.09
C ALA A 201 2.56 -11.07 -19.12
N ILE A 202 3.05 -12.30 -19.25
CA ILE A 202 4.06 -12.63 -20.25
C ILE A 202 3.54 -12.40 -21.68
N ASP A 203 2.28 -12.71 -21.95
CA ASP A 203 1.66 -12.49 -23.27
C ASP A 203 1.53 -10.99 -23.59
N GLN A 204 1.05 -10.20 -22.61
CA GLN A 204 0.73 -8.79 -22.80
C GLN A 204 1.94 -7.85 -22.77
N ILE A 205 2.92 -8.11 -21.88
CA ILE A 205 4.06 -7.21 -21.64
C ILE A 205 5.43 -7.92 -21.75
N GLY A 206 5.44 -9.17 -22.18
CA GLY A 206 6.66 -9.96 -22.35
C GLY A 206 7.25 -10.47 -21.04
N ARG A 207 8.18 -11.43 -21.15
CA ARG A 207 8.84 -12.04 -19.98
C ARG A 207 9.63 -11.04 -19.13
N THR A 208 10.31 -10.11 -19.78
CA THR A 208 11.09 -9.07 -19.08
C THR A 208 10.15 -8.11 -18.35
N GLY A 209 9.11 -7.59 -19.01
CA GLY A 209 8.13 -6.70 -18.37
C GLY A 209 7.42 -7.37 -17.19
N ALA A 210 6.97 -8.62 -17.33
CA ALA A 210 6.39 -9.38 -16.23
C ALA A 210 7.36 -9.53 -15.03
N SER A 211 8.65 -9.75 -15.32
CA SER A 211 9.68 -9.84 -14.28
C SER A 211 9.95 -8.49 -13.61
N GLU A 212 9.92 -7.39 -14.36
CA GLU A 212 10.03 -6.04 -13.83
C GLU A 212 8.82 -5.68 -12.96
N CYS A 213 7.60 -6.10 -13.31
CA CYS A 213 6.42 -5.95 -12.45
C CYS A 213 6.58 -6.69 -11.11
N VAL A 214 7.17 -7.89 -11.11
CA VAL A 214 7.49 -8.62 -9.86
C VAL A 214 8.48 -7.81 -9.00
N ALA A 215 9.53 -7.25 -9.61
CA ALA A 215 10.49 -6.42 -8.91
C ALA A 215 9.86 -5.13 -8.36
N ILE A 216 9.01 -4.45 -9.16
CA ILE A 216 8.26 -3.26 -8.75
C ILE A 216 7.37 -3.58 -7.55
N ALA A 217 6.61 -4.67 -7.60
CA ALA A 217 5.71 -5.05 -6.52
C ALA A 217 6.46 -5.29 -5.20
N GLY A 218 7.55 -6.07 -5.24
CA GLY A 218 8.37 -6.30 -4.05
C GLY A 218 9.09 -5.04 -3.55
N TYR A 219 9.58 -4.19 -4.46
CA TYR A 219 10.30 -2.98 -4.13
C TYR A 219 9.41 -1.93 -3.47
N TYR A 220 8.24 -1.65 -4.05
CA TYR A 220 7.30 -0.67 -3.49
C TYR A 220 6.63 -1.21 -2.22
N ALA A 221 6.45 -2.52 -2.06
CA ALA A 221 6.07 -3.10 -0.76
C ALA A 221 7.13 -2.85 0.33
N LEU A 222 8.42 -3.01 -0.02
CA LEU A 222 9.53 -2.71 0.90
C LEU A 222 9.55 -1.23 1.28
N LEU A 223 9.37 -0.32 0.32
CA LEU A 223 9.29 1.12 0.59
C LEU A 223 8.09 1.46 1.47
N ALA A 224 6.91 0.93 1.16
CA ALA A 224 5.70 1.08 1.98
C ALA A 224 5.93 0.64 3.43
N ASN A 225 6.65 -0.46 3.67
CA ASN A 225 7.01 -0.87 5.03
C ASN A 225 7.81 0.20 5.76
N PHE A 226 8.89 0.72 5.15
CA PHE A 226 9.69 1.78 5.75
C PHE A 226 8.90 3.07 5.99
N ILE A 227 8.13 3.52 4.99
CA ILE A 227 7.32 4.74 5.06
C ILE A 227 6.35 4.66 6.24
N LYS A 228 5.62 3.53 6.34
CA LYS A 228 4.61 3.32 7.38
C LYS A 228 5.22 3.18 8.76
N THR A 229 6.27 2.36 8.88
CA THR A 229 6.94 2.13 10.17
C THR A 229 7.63 3.39 10.69
N ALA A 230 8.18 4.22 9.81
CA ALA A 230 8.80 5.48 10.20
C ALA A 230 7.79 6.61 10.52
N GLY A 231 6.50 6.41 10.23
CA GLY A 231 5.47 7.43 10.42
C GLY A 231 5.47 8.52 9.34
N PHE A 232 6.04 8.24 8.16
CA PHE A 232 6.00 9.16 7.01
C PHE A 232 4.80 8.95 6.09
N ASP A 233 3.99 7.92 6.35
CA ASP A 233 2.79 7.71 5.56
C ASP A 233 1.73 8.76 5.90
N GLN A 234 0.91 9.06 4.91
CA GLN A 234 -0.30 9.87 5.08
C GLN A 234 -1.52 8.98 4.94
N PRO A 235 -2.71 9.40 5.42
CA PRO A 235 -3.93 8.63 5.24
C PRO A 235 -4.11 8.22 3.78
N PHE A 236 -4.31 6.91 3.56
CA PHE A 236 -4.69 6.39 2.26
C PHE A 236 -6.16 6.73 2.03
N GLY A 237 -6.44 7.45 0.93
CA GLY A 237 -7.75 7.99 0.58
C GLY A 237 -8.81 6.94 0.29
#